data_AF-A0A2K5XG22-F1
#
_entry.id   AF-A0A2K5XG22-F1
#
_cell.length_a   1.000
_cell.length_b   1.000
_cell.length_c   1.000
_cell.angle_alpha   90.00
_cell.angle_beta   90.00
_cell.angle_gamma   90.00
#
_symmetry.space_group_name_H-M   'P 1'
#
loop_
_entity.id
_entity.type
_entity.pdbx_description
1 polymer ?
#
loop_
_entity_poly.entity_id
_entity_poly.type
_entity_poly.pdbx_seq_one_letter_code
_entity_poly.pdbx_strand_id
1 'polypeptide(L)'
;NDAYGPPSNFLEIYVSDRQTRVSAGRGRFTTYEIRVKVVVPPLPGKAFLRQLPFRGDDGIFDDNFIEERKQGLEQFINKVAGHPLAQNERCLHMFLQDEIIDKSYTPSKIRHA
;
A
#
# COMPACT_ATOMS: atom_id res chain seq x y z
N ASN A 1 17.15 -10.31 -13.39
CA ASN A 1 16.85 -11.73 -13.63
C ASN A 1 16.25 -12.26 -12.32
N ASP A 2 14.98 -11.91 -12.05
CA ASP A 2 14.28 -12.13 -10.76
C ASP A 2 13.07 -13.06 -10.93
N ALA A 3 13.24 -14.17 -11.66
CA ALA A 3 12.15 -15.11 -11.95
C ALA A 3 11.57 -15.82 -10.70
N TYR A 4 12.25 -15.71 -9.55
CA TYR A 4 11.90 -16.39 -8.29
C TYR A 4 11.79 -15.45 -7.09
N GLY A 5 11.67 -14.14 -7.31
CA GLY A 5 11.28 -13.25 -6.22
C GLY A 5 9.90 -13.68 -5.69
N PRO A 6 9.70 -13.83 -4.36
CA PRO A 6 8.37 -14.10 -3.84
C PRO A 6 7.43 -13.03 -4.40
N PRO A 7 6.24 -13.40 -4.91
CA PRO A 7 5.32 -12.40 -5.42
C PRO A 7 5.11 -11.38 -4.30
N SER A 8 5.24 -10.09 -4.64
CA SER A 8 4.91 -9.01 -3.72
C SER A 8 3.39 -9.05 -3.55
N ASN A 9 2.94 -9.97 -2.69
CA ASN A 9 1.55 -10.21 -2.42
C ASN A 9 1.05 -8.98 -1.67
N PHE A 10 0.29 -8.16 -2.39
CA PHE A 10 -0.35 -6.98 -1.85
C PHE A 10 -1.46 -7.34 -0.84
N LEU A 11 -1.79 -8.62 -0.70
CA LEU A 11 -2.74 -9.15 0.26
C LEU A 11 -2.10 -10.28 1.09
N GLU A 12 -2.07 -10.11 2.40
CA GLU A 12 -1.69 -11.12 3.37
C GLU A 12 -2.94 -11.55 4.15
N ILE A 13 -3.23 -12.85 4.14
CA ILE A 13 -4.34 -13.44 4.89
C ILE A 13 -3.76 -14.28 6.02
N TYR A 14 -4.15 -13.97 7.25
CA TYR A 14 -3.79 -14.74 8.44
C TYR A 14 -5.03 -15.46 8.96
N VAL A 15 -4.87 -16.74 9.27
CA VAL A 15 -5.88 -17.54 9.97
C VAL A 15 -5.32 -17.85 11.34
N SER A 16 -5.95 -17.33 12.39
CA SER A 16 -5.49 -17.44 13.77
C SER A 16 -6.61 -17.85 14.73
N ASP A 17 -6.27 -17.92 16.02
CA ASP A 17 -7.23 -17.99 17.13
C ASP A 17 -8.28 -19.10 17.01
N ARG A 18 -7.80 -20.35 16.97
CA ARG A 18 -8.65 -21.54 16.96
C ARG A 18 -9.47 -21.63 18.26
N GLN A 19 -10.80 -21.56 18.16
CA GLN A 19 -11.70 -21.84 19.27
C GLN A 19 -12.59 -23.04 18.99
N THR A 20 -12.47 -24.08 19.81
CA THR A 20 -13.37 -25.23 19.77
C THR A 20 -14.51 -24.99 20.74
N ARG A 21 -15.74 -24.91 20.24
CA ARG A 21 -16.94 -24.76 21.05
C ARG A 21 -17.76 -26.05 21.02
N VAL A 22 -18.27 -26.43 22.18
CA VAL A 22 -19.23 -27.52 22.33
C VAL A 22 -20.61 -26.88 22.45
N SER A 23 -21.48 -27.09 21.46
CA SER A 23 -22.88 -26.66 21.58
C SER A 23 -23.61 -27.58 22.56
N ALA A 24 -24.46 -26.98 23.41
CA ALA A 24 -25.33 -27.71 24.31
C ALA A 24 -26.30 -28.58 23.51
N GLY A 25 -25.87 -29.82 23.23
CA GLY A 25 -26.72 -30.91 22.77
C GLY A 25 -26.41 -31.55 21.42
N ARG A 26 -25.57 -30.99 20.51
CA ARG A 26 -25.47 -31.61 19.16
C ARG A 26 -24.26 -31.29 18.27
N GLY A 27 -23.06 -31.14 18.83
CA GLY A 27 -21.83 -31.19 18.03
C GLY A 27 -20.70 -30.30 18.53
N ARG A 28 -19.47 -30.65 18.15
CA ARG A 28 -18.27 -29.83 18.34
C ARG A 28 -17.97 -29.09 17.04
N PHE A 29 -17.75 -27.79 17.10
CA PHE A 29 -17.29 -27.01 15.96
C PHE A 29 -16.07 -26.18 16.36
N THR A 30 -15.20 -25.96 15.37
CA THR A 30 -13.98 -25.17 15.53
C THR A 30 -14.11 -23.91 14.69
N THR A 31 -14.03 -22.76 15.32
CA THR A 31 -14.00 -21.45 14.65
C THR A 31 -12.57 -20.93 14.59
N TYR A 32 -12.28 -20.08 13.61
CA TYR A 32 -11.01 -19.40 13.43
C TYR A 32 -11.27 -17.91 13.19
N GLU A 33 -10.30 -17.07 13.55
CA GLU A 33 -10.26 -15.67 13.15
C GLU A 33 -9.54 -15.55 11.81
N ILE A 34 -10.12 -14.77 10.88
CA ILE A 34 -9.48 -14.45 9.59
C ILE A 34 -9.14 -12.96 9.59
N ARG A 35 -7.86 -12.64 9.46
CA ARG A 35 -7.36 -11.27 9.30
C ARG A 35 -6.82 -11.06 7.90
N VAL A 36 -7.17 -9.93 7.31
CA VAL A 36 -6.76 -9.55 5.96
C VAL A 36 -5.97 -8.25 6.05
N LYS A 37 -4.74 -8.25 5.56
CA LYS A 37 -3.84 -7.09 5.57
C LYS A 37 -3.41 -6.75 4.15
N VAL A 38 -3.50 -5.47 3.81
CA VAL A 38 -3.01 -4.94 2.55
C VAL A 38 -1.54 -4.55 2.71
N VAL A 39 -0.67 -5.04 1.84
CA VAL A 39 0.77 -4.73 1.81
C VAL A 39 1.01 -3.69 0.72
N VAL A 40 1.24 -2.45 1.14
CA VAL A 40 1.58 -1.36 0.22
C VAL A 40 3.08 -1.41 -0.06
N PRO A 41 3.52 -1.32 -1.34
CA PRO A 41 4.94 -1.27 -1.67
C PRO A 41 5.63 -0.07 -1.01
N PRO A 42 6.94 -0.15 -0.72
CA PRO A 42 7.66 0.97 -0.13
C PRO A 42 7.75 2.14 -1.11
N LEU A 43 7.67 3.37 -0.58
CA LEU A 43 8.00 4.58 -1.33
C LEU A 43 9.53 4.70 -1.49
N PRO A 44 10.02 5.43 -2.51
CA PRO A 44 11.42 5.83 -2.56
C PRO A 44 11.80 6.60 -1.28
N GLY A 45 13.01 6.38 -0.80
CA GLY A 45 13.46 6.84 0.52
C GLY A 45 13.30 8.35 0.74
N LYS A 46 12.97 8.73 1.98
CA LYS A 46 12.89 10.16 2.35
C LYS A 46 14.29 10.77 2.33
N ALA A 47 14.47 11.82 1.55
CA ALA A 47 15.76 12.47 1.33
C ALA A 47 16.07 13.61 2.32
N PHE A 48 15.90 13.37 3.63
CA PHE A 48 16.08 14.41 4.66
C PHE A 48 17.49 15.01 4.65
N LEU A 49 18.53 14.18 4.50
CA LEU A 49 19.93 14.65 4.48
C LEU A 49 20.26 15.49 3.23
N ARG A 50 19.49 15.35 2.14
CA ARG A 50 19.65 16.15 0.93
C ARG A 50 19.09 17.57 1.07
N GLN A 51 18.39 17.87 2.17
CA GLN A 51 17.88 19.22 2.47
C GLN A 51 18.86 20.07 3.29
N LEU A 52 19.97 19.49 3.76
CA LEU A 52 20.95 20.22 4.56
C LEU A 52 21.72 21.26 3.72
N PRO A 53 22.04 22.43 4.28
CA PRO A 53 22.86 23.43 3.60
C PRO A 53 24.31 22.96 3.43
N PHE A 54 25.05 23.63 2.54
CA PHE A 54 26.49 23.41 2.28
C PHE A 54 26.82 22.02 1.69
N ARG A 55 26.04 21.57 0.72
CA ARG A 55 26.32 20.37 -0.08
C ARG A 55 27.14 20.73 -1.32
N GLY A 56 27.89 19.77 -1.84
CA GLY A 56 28.59 19.89 -3.13
C GLY A 56 27.72 19.55 -4.34
N ASP A 57 26.45 19.23 -4.11
CA ASP A 57 25.42 18.95 -5.10
C ASP A 57 24.19 19.84 -4.86
N ASP A 58 23.24 19.84 -5.81
CA ASP A 58 21.97 20.59 -5.71
C ASP A 58 20.94 19.92 -4.77
N GLY A 59 21.37 18.95 -3.95
CA GLY A 59 20.57 18.36 -2.89
C GLY A 59 19.32 17.63 -3.39
N ILE A 60 18.14 18.17 -3.06
CA ILE A 60 16.84 17.66 -3.51
C ILE A 60 16.47 18.11 -4.94
N PHE A 61 17.21 19.07 -5.48
CA PHE A 61 17.03 19.61 -6.83
C PHE A 61 18.03 19.03 -7.83
N ASP A 62 18.90 18.12 -7.38
CA ASP A 62 19.83 17.36 -8.23
C ASP A 62 19.07 16.49 -9.25
N ASP A 63 19.38 16.63 -10.54
CA ASP A 63 18.66 15.97 -11.63
C ASP A 63 18.68 14.44 -11.52
N ASN A 64 19.83 13.87 -11.15
CA ASN A 64 19.98 12.43 -10.97
C ASN A 64 19.06 11.91 -9.86
N PHE A 65 18.97 12.64 -8.75
CA PHE A 65 18.05 12.32 -7.67
C PHE A 65 16.59 12.46 -8.05
N ILE A 66 16.22 13.51 -8.79
CA ILE A 66 14.86 13.70 -9.27
C ILE A 66 14.46 12.54 -10.17
N GLU A 67 15.31 12.12 -11.10
CA GLU A 67 15.01 11.04 -12.04
C GLU A 67 14.93 9.67 -11.35
N GLU A 68 15.85 9.35 -10.44
CA GLU A 68 15.80 8.12 -9.64
C GLU A 68 14.51 8.07 -8.80
N ARG A 69 14.15 9.19 -8.17
CA ARG A 69 12.92 9.29 -7.38
C ARG A 69 11.67 9.20 -8.26
N LYS A 70 11.67 9.80 -9.45
CA LYS A 70 10.57 9.70 -10.43
C LYS A 70 10.33 8.24 -10.80
N GLN A 71 11.39 7.50 -11.14
CA GLN A 71 11.29 6.08 -11.48
C GLN A 71 10.75 5.25 -10.31
N GLY A 72 11.21 5.51 -9.08
CA GLY A 72 10.70 4.82 -7.88
C GLY A 72 9.22 5.11 -7.61
N LEU A 73 8.79 6.37 -7.77
CA LEU A 73 7.38 6.76 -7.62
C LEU A 73 6.50 6.16 -8.70
N GLU A 74 6.98 6.11 -9.95
CA GLU A 74 6.28 5.47 -11.07
C GLU A 74 6.06 3.98 -10.81
N GLN A 75 7.10 3.26 -10.35
CA GLN A 75 6.96 1.86 -9.99
C GLN A 75 5.99 1.65 -8.82
N PHE A 76 6.03 2.52 -7.81
CA PHE A 76 5.11 2.49 -6.67
C PHE A 76 3.66 2.66 -7.12
N ILE A 77 3.36 3.73 -7.87
CA ILE A 77 1.98 4.05 -8.22
C ILE A 77 1.39 3.04 -9.19
N ASN A 78 2.17 2.52 -10.14
CA ASN A 78 1.71 1.46 -11.04
C ASN A 78 1.33 0.18 -10.29
N LYS A 79 2.14 -0.22 -9.28
CA LYS A 79 1.83 -1.39 -8.44
C LYS A 79 0.57 -1.18 -7.61
N VAL A 80 0.40 0.00 -7.02
CA VAL A 80 -0.78 0.33 -6.21
C VAL A 80 -2.03 0.43 -7.08
N ALA A 81 -1.96 1.16 -8.21
CA ALA A 81 -3.10 1.38 -9.10
C ALA A 81 -3.55 0.11 -9.83
N GLY A 82 -2.64 -0.83 -10.08
CA GLY A 82 -2.96 -2.14 -10.66
C GLY A 82 -3.66 -3.10 -9.69
N HIS A 83 -3.75 -2.79 -8.39
CA HIS A 83 -4.27 -3.72 -7.41
C HIS A 83 -5.79 -3.62 -7.21
N PRO A 84 -6.57 -4.72 -7.34
CA PRO A 84 -8.03 -4.68 -7.27
C PRO A 84 -8.59 -4.07 -5.97
N LEU A 85 -7.97 -4.34 -4.82
CA LEU A 85 -8.42 -3.75 -3.55
C LEU A 85 -8.10 -2.26 -3.43
N ALA A 86 -7.00 -1.79 -4.01
CA ALA A 86 -6.64 -0.38 -3.97
C ALA A 86 -7.52 0.44 -4.93
N GLN A 87 -7.92 -0.15 -6.06
CA GLN A 87 -8.88 0.42 -7.00
C GLN A 87 -10.24 0.72 -6.37
N ASN A 88 -10.61 0.00 -5.31
CA ASN A 88 -11.86 0.23 -4.58
C ASN A 88 -11.78 1.41 -3.62
N GLU A 89 -10.60 1.96 -3.31
CA GLU A 89 -10.45 3.02 -2.32
C GLU A 89 -10.57 4.41 -2.97
N ARG A 90 -11.41 5.30 -2.42
CA ARG A 90 -11.64 6.65 -2.98
C ARG A 90 -10.36 7.50 -2.98
N CYS A 91 -9.45 7.25 -2.03
CA CYS A 91 -8.20 8.00 -1.92
C CYS A 91 -7.27 7.81 -3.13
N LEU A 92 -7.25 6.62 -3.74
CA LEU A 92 -6.46 6.36 -4.94
C LEU A 92 -6.98 7.19 -6.12
N HIS A 93 -8.29 7.28 -6.27
CA HIS A 93 -8.91 8.05 -7.35
C HIS A 93 -8.73 9.55 -7.14
N MET A 94 -8.89 10.04 -5.91
CA MET A 94 -8.57 11.43 -5.58
C MET A 94 -7.11 11.76 -5.90
N PHE A 95 -6.18 10.86 -5.61
CA PHE A 95 -4.77 11.06 -5.91
C PHE A 95 -4.46 11.09 -7.41
N LEU A 96 -5.17 10.30 -8.22
CA LEU A 96 -4.88 10.15 -9.66
C LEU A 96 -5.69 11.08 -10.56
N GLN A 97 -6.89 11.47 -10.14
CA GLN A 97 -7.87 12.17 -10.98
C GLN A 97 -8.10 13.62 -10.55
N ASP A 98 -8.04 13.91 -9.26
CA ASP A 98 -8.33 15.26 -8.76
C ASP A 98 -7.02 16.08 -8.76
N GLU A 99 -7.07 17.33 -9.25
CA GLU A 99 -5.87 18.20 -9.31
C GLU A 99 -5.30 18.51 -7.91
N ILE A 100 -6.18 18.56 -6.90
CA ILE A 100 -5.84 18.88 -5.52
C ILE A 100 -6.43 17.81 -4.61
N ILE A 101 -5.58 17.24 -3.76
CA ILE A 101 -5.97 16.23 -2.79
C ILE A 101 -6.62 16.92 -1.58
N ASP A 102 -7.89 16.59 -1.32
CA ASP A 102 -8.57 16.97 -0.08
C ASP A 102 -8.05 16.15 1.10
N LYS A 103 -7.27 16.78 1.98
CA LYS A 103 -6.74 16.14 3.19
C LYS A 103 -7.79 15.92 4.28
N SER A 104 -8.96 16.56 4.17
CA SER A 104 -10.07 16.45 5.11
C SER A 104 -11.15 15.45 4.66
N TYR A 105 -10.89 14.70 3.57
CA TYR A 105 -11.84 13.74 3.04
C TYR A 105 -12.19 12.64 4.04
N THR A 106 -13.40 12.10 3.94
CA THR A 106 -13.82 10.93 4.72
C THR A 106 -13.40 9.65 4.00
N PRO A 107 -12.58 8.79 4.61
CA PRO A 107 -12.18 7.50 4.03
C PRO A 107 -13.40 6.67 3.63
N SER A 108 -13.43 6.26 2.36
CA SER A 108 -14.57 5.56 1.77
C SER A 108 -14.16 4.78 0.52
N LYS A 109 -14.99 3.82 0.13
CA LYS A 109 -14.84 3.06 -1.11
C LYS A 109 -15.50 3.78 -2.28
N ILE A 110 -15.00 3.53 -3.48
CA ILE A 110 -15.68 3.91 -4.73
C ILE A 110 -17.04 3.25 -4.77
N ARG A 111 -18.08 4.04 -5.05
CA ARG A 111 -19.42 3.54 -5.31
C ARG A 111 -19.48 3.18 -6.78
N HIS A 112 -19.68 1.90 -7.09
CA HIS A 112 -20.09 1.50 -8.44
C HIS A 112 -21.55 1.91 -8.60
N ALA A 113 -21.82 2.76 -9.60
CA ALA A 113 -23.17 3.11 -10.02
C ALA A 113 -23.83 1.93 -10.73
#